data_AF-A0AAV5VXQ8-F1
#
_entry.id   AF-A0AAV5VXQ8-F1
#
_cell.length_a   1.000
_cell.length_b   1.000
_cell.length_c   1.000
_cell.angle_alpha   90.00
_cell.angle_beta   90.00
_cell.angle_gamma   90.00
#
_symmetry.space_group_name_H-M   'P 1'
#
loop_
_entity.id
_entity.type
_entity.pdbx_description
1 polymer ?
#
loop_
_entity_poly.entity_id
_entity_poly.type
_entity_poly.pdbx_seq_one_letter_code
_entity_poly.pdbx_strand_id
1 'polypeptide(L)'
;LLSSHSPSFIMSNIELSLDDIIARNQANKRGAMIGKNRGGNPGNRGAFKSRPNSSPATHPRFNPIVKEMNAHKSVRINISQLAPTVRTADLQELFANYGVQSASVNYGEVGQPLGTADIVLTKRDAHRVLNDFHGVSIDG
;
A
#
# COMPACT_ATOMS: atom_id res chain seq x y z
N LEU A 1 48.75 -8.78 8.94
CA LEU A 1 48.52 -7.36 8.60
C LEU A 1 47.08 -7.23 8.12
N LEU A 2 46.17 -6.80 9.01
CA LEU A 2 44.75 -6.59 8.70
C LEU A 2 44.63 -5.38 7.76
N SER A 3 44.11 -5.56 6.54
CA SER A 3 43.65 -4.46 5.71
C SER A 3 42.19 -4.17 6.02
N SER A 4 41.95 -3.19 6.88
CA SER A 4 40.65 -2.60 7.11
C SER A 4 40.33 -1.61 5.97
N HIS A 5 39.56 -2.05 4.98
CA HIS A 5 38.92 -1.13 4.04
C HIS A 5 37.48 -0.90 4.49
N SER A 6 37.26 0.25 5.14
CA SER A 6 35.95 0.81 5.41
C SER A 6 35.33 1.22 4.07
N PRO A 7 34.10 0.78 3.71
CA PRO A 7 33.38 1.44 2.64
C PRO A 7 32.97 2.82 3.14
N SER A 8 33.65 3.85 2.62
CA SER A 8 33.18 5.22 2.66
C SER A 8 31.83 5.26 1.96
N PHE A 9 30.76 5.29 2.74
CA PHE A 9 29.44 5.60 2.24
C PHE A 9 29.52 6.95 1.54
N ILE A 10 29.30 6.92 0.23
CA ILE A 10 29.16 8.10 -0.62
C ILE A 10 28.03 8.94 0.00
N MET A 11 28.39 9.96 0.76
CA MET A 11 27.49 11.03 1.19
C MET A 11 27.24 11.97 -0.01
N SER A 12 26.57 11.45 -1.05
CA SER A 12 26.04 12.31 -2.09
C SER A 12 24.65 12.80 -1.65
N ASN A 13 24.67 14.02 -1.09
CA ASN A 13 23.59 15.01 -1.12
C ASN A 13 22.42 14.79 -0.15
N ILE A 14 22.71 14.95 1.14
CA ILE A 14 21.72 15.25 2.20
C ILE A 14 21.17 16.71 2.06
N GLU A 15 21.75 17.51 1.16
CA GLU A 15 21.32 18.86 0.77
C GLU A 15 20.15 18.83 -0.23
N LEU A 16 19.09 18.08 0.05
CA LEU A 16 17.86 18.12 -0.76
C LEU A 16 16.69 18.36 0.16
N SER A 17 15.97 19.46 -0.06
CA SER A 17 14.72 19.72 0.63
C SER A 17 13.67 18.68 0.22
N LEU A 18 12.70 18.42 1.10
CA LEU A 18 11.55 17.57 0.79
C LEU A 18 10.83 18.06 -0.50
N ASP A 19 10.82 19.35 -0.75
CA ASP A 19 10.27 19.96 -1.97
C ASP A 19 11.07 19.59 -3.23
N ASP A 20 12.40 19.54 -3.16
CA ASP A 20 13.26 19.12 -4.30
C ASP A 20 13.06 17.65 -4.67
N ILE A 21 12.83 16.80 -3.68
CA ILE A 21 12.53 15.36 -3.86
C ILE A 21 11.18 15.18 -4.56
N ILE A 22 10.18 15.98 -4.17
CA ILE A 22 8.83 15.96 -4.78
C ILE A 22 8.89 16.52 -6.21
N ALA A 23 9.61 17.62 -6.44
CA ALA A 23 9.71 18.28 -7.75
C ALA A 23 10.44 17.43 -8.79
N ARG A 24 11.53 16.74 -8.40
CA ARG A 24 12.31 15.87 -9.29
C ARG A 24 11.46 14.74 -9.89
N ASN A 25 10.48 14.23 -9.13
CA ASN A 25 9.59 13.17 -9.61
C ASN A 25 8.49 13.68 -10.56
N GLN A 26 8.22 15.00 -10.59
CA GLN A 26 7.28 15.62 -11.54
C GLN A 26 7.95 16.01 -12.87
N ALA A 27 9.26 16.31 -12.86
CA ALA A 27 10.00 16.74 -14.04
C ALA A 27 10.08 15.66 -15.15
N ASN A 28 10.01 14.37 -14.79
CA ASN A 28 10.01 13.27 -15.77
C ASN A 28 8.69 13.10 -16.55
N LYS A 29 7.68 13.96 -16.34
CA LYS A 29 6.41 13.97 -17.10
C LYS A 29 6.23 15.16 -18.03
N ARG A 30 7.20 16.06 -18.16
CA ARG A 30 7.11 17.23 -19.06
C ARG A 30 8.16 17.16 -20.16
N GLY A 31 8.12 16.05 -20.90
CA GLY A 31 8.68 16.03 -22.25
C GLY A 31 7.87 16.99 -23.13
N ALA A 32 8.60 17.91 -23.77
CA ALA A 32 8.22 18.60 -25.00
C ALA A 32 6.95 19.49 -24.97
N MET A 33 7.05 20.67 -24.33
CA MET A 33 6.33 21.84 -24.87
C MET A 33 7.11 22.36 -26.08
N ILE A 34 6.90 21.67 -27.21
CA ILE A 34 7.23 22.13 -28.56
C ILE A 34 6.46 23.43 -28.83
N GLY A 35 7.17 24.37 -29.45
CA GLY A 35 6.83 25.78 -29.54
C GLY A 35 5.47 26.12 -30.12
N LYS A 36 4.90 27.21 -29.59
CA LYS A 36 3.77 27.93 -30.18
C LYS A 36 4.31 29.17 -30.87
N ASN A 37 4.73 28.98 -32.13
CA ASN A 37 4.78 30.02 -33.14
C ASN A 37 4.11 29.47 -34.42
N ARG A 38 3.40 30.34 -35.13
CA ARG A 38 2.58 30.15 -36.37
C ARG A 38 1.14 29.79 -36.02
N GLY A 39 0.14 30.60 -36.37
CA GLY A 39 -0.10 31.17 -37.70
C GLY A 39 -1.40 30.53 -38.21
N GLY A 40 -2.36 31.32 -38.66
CA GLY A 40 -3.78 30.94 -38.69
C GLY A 40 -4.19 29.86 -39.70
N ASN A 41 -5.43 29.40 -39.53
CA ASN A 41 -6.33 29.18 -40.67
C ASN A 41 -7.81 29.31 -40.20
N PRO A 42 -8.58 30.26 -40.77
CA PRO A 42 -10.00 30.41 -40.51
C PRO A 42 -10.82 29.52 -41.45
N GLY A 43 -11.79 28.80 -40.89
CA GLY A 43 -12.85 28.18 -41.67
C GLY A 43 -13.06 26.70 -41.39
N ASN A 44 -14.13 26.39 -40.67
CA ASN A 44 -15.03 25.36 -41.15
C ASN A 44 -16.46 25.67 -40.70
N ARG A 45 -17.24 26.24 -41.64
CA ARG A 45 -18.70 26.30 -41.55
C ARG A 45 -19.20 24.89 -41.86
N GLY A 46 -19.73 24.18 -40.86
CA GLY A 46 -20.25 22.85 -41.14
C GLY A 46 -20.59 22.03 -39.92
N ALA A 47 -21.81 22.28 -39.41
CA ALA A 47 -22.78 21.25 -39.11
C ALA A 47 -22.56 20.24 -37.95
N PHE A 48 -23.71 19.97 -37.33
CA PHE A 48 -24.08 18.87 -36.45
C PHE A 48 -23.74 18.98 -34.96
N LYS A 49 -24.83 19.23 -34.21
CA LYS A 49 -25.06 18.81 -32.83
C LYS A 49 -24.47 17.41 -32.60
N SER A 50 -23.48 17.34 -31.74
CA SER A 50 -23.30 16.20 -30.85
C SER A 50 -22.88 16.77 -29.51
N ARG A 51 -23.83 16.80 -28.58
CA ARG A 51 -23.52 16.98 -27.16
C ARG A 51 -22.56 15.83 -26.84
N PRO A 52 -21.29 16.05 -26.48
CA PRO A 52 -20.52 14.98 -25.91
C PRO A 52 -21.29 14.58 -24.65
N ASN A 53 -21.81 13.36 -24.65
CA ASN A 53 -22.31 12.74 -23.44
C ASN A 53 -21.09 12.66 -22.52
N SER A 54 -20.93 13.65 -21.65
CA SER A 54 -19.92 13.70 -20.61
C SER A 54 -20.23 12.59 -19.60
N SER A 55 -20.03 11.34 -19.99
CA SER A 55 -19.83 10.26 -19.04
C SER A 55 -18.64 10.70 -18.18
N PRO A 56 -18.81 10.80 -16.84
CA PRO A 56 -17.73 11.17 -15.95
C PRO A 56 -16.55 10.26 -16.23
N ALA A 57 -15.37 10.88 -16.35
CA ALA A 57 -14.11 10.26 -16.69
C ALA A 57 -14.01 8.83 -16.14
N THR A 58 -13.90 7.89 -17.05
CA THR A 58 -13.41 6.53 -16.86
C THR A 58 -12.45 6.50 -15.67
N HIS A 59 -12.87 5.86 -14.57
CA HIS A 59 -11.98 5.57 -13.44
C HIS A 59 -10.63 5.12 -13.99
N PRO A 60 -9.49 5.70 -13.53
CA PRO A 60 -8.19 5.40 -14.08
C PRO A 60 -8.04 3.89 -14.19
N ARG A 61 -7.86 3.42 -15.43
CA ARG A 61 -7.75 2.00 -15.77
C ARG A 61 -6.84 1.36 -14.75
N PHE A 62 -7.40 0.43 -13.99
CA PHE A 62 -6.72 -0.40 -13.03
C PHE A 62 -5.39 -0.87 -13.61
N ASN A 63 -4.27 -0.33 -13.12
CA ASN A 63 -2.96 -0.72 -13.60
C ASN A 63 -2.59 -2.04 -12.89
N PRO A 64 -2.54 -3.20 -13.57
CA PRO A 64 -2.33 -4.49 -12.91
C PRO A 64 -0.99 -4.52 -12.15
N ILE A 65 0.02 -3.79 -12.62
CA ILE A 65 1.32 -3.64 -11.96
C ILE A 65 1.16 -3.03 -10.57
N VAL A 66 0.32 -1.99 -10.40
CA VAL A 66 0.11 -1.37 -9.08
C VAL A 66 -0.74 -2.23 -8.15
N LYS A 67 -1.59 -3.12 -8.68
CA LYS A 67 -2.32 -4.11 -7.87
C LYS A 67 -1.36 -5.11 -7.25
N GLU A 68 -0.45 -5.65 -8.05
CA GLU A 68 0.50 -6.67 -7.62
C GLU A 68 1.44 -6.09 -6.54
N MET A 69 1.98 -4.89 -6.77
CA MET A 69 2.81 -4.20 -5.76
C MET A 69 2.06 -3.94 -4.44
N ASN A 70 0.75 -3.73 -4.49
CA ASN A 70 -0.08 -3.53 -3.30
C ASN A 70 -0.40 -4.84 -2.56
N ALA A 71 -0.43 -5.97 -3.27
CA ALA A 71 -0.75 -7.29 -2.70
C ALA A 71 0.30 -7.74 -1.66
N HIS A 72 1.56 -7.35 -1.85
CA HIS A 72 2.67 -7.65 -0.95
C HIS A 72 2.82 -6.66 0.21
N LYS A 73 1.99 -5.61 0.26
CA LYS A 73 2.03 -4.64 1.36
C LYS A 73 1.59 -5.33 2.66
N SER A 74 2.33 -5.10 3.75
CA SER A 74 1.93 -5.56 5.08
C SER A 74 0.72 -4.80 5.60
N VAL A 75 -0.21 -5.52 6.21
CA VAL A 75 -1.45 -5.01 6.83
C VAL A 75 -1.58 -5.65 8.21
N ARG A 76 -2.10 -4.88 9.17
CA ARG A 76 -2.44 -5.35 10.52
C ARG A 76 -3.93 -5.68 10.59
N ILE A 77 -4.26 -6.87 11.09
CA ILE A 77 -5.63 -7.28 11.42
C ILE A 77 -5.75 -7.28 12.94
N ASN A 78 -6.79 -6.63 13.46
CA ASN A 78 -7.18 -6.74 14.85
C ASN A 78 -8.21 -7.86 15.00
N ILE A 79 -7.98 -8.73 15.97
CA ILE A 79 -8.84 -9.85 16.31
C ILE A 79 -9.45 -9.55 17.68
N SER A 80 -10.74 -9.80 17.83
CA SER A 80 -11.49 -9.56 19.07
C SER A 80 -12.23 -10.80 19.52
N GLN A 81 -12.73 -10.79 20.76
CA GLN A 81 -13.46 -11.89 21.39
C GLN A 81 -12.62 -13.17 21.58
N LEU A 82 -11.33 -13.02 21.83
CA LEU A 82 -10.46 -14.14 22.19
C LEU A 82 -10.69 -14.56 23.65
N ALA A 83 -10.63 -15.87 23.91
CA ALA A 83 -10.67 -16.39 25.28
C ALA A 83 -9.43 -15.90 26.08
N PRO A 84 -9.55 -15.66 27.39
CA PRO A 84 -8.44 -15.21 28.24
C PRO A 84 -7.23 -16.16 28.27
N THR A 85 -7.44 -17.43 27.92
CA THR A 85 -6.43 -18.48 27.89
C THR A 85 -5.56 -18.45 26.63
N VAL A 86 -5.99 -17.76 25.58
CA VAL A 86 -5.29 -17.68 24.29
C VAL A 86 -3.96 -16.96 24.46
N ARG A 87 -2.90 -17.58 23.95
CA ARG A 87 -1.52 -17.07 23.94
C ARG A 87 -1.06 -16.78 22.53
N THR A 88 0.05 -16.07 22.43
CA THR A 88 0.69 -15.79 21.14
C THR A 88 1.05 -17.06 20.36
N ALA A 89 1.41 -18.15 21.05
CA ALA A 89 1.70 -19.44 20.41
C ALA A 89 0.46 -20.02 19.71
N ASP A 90 -0.72 -19.94 20.36
CA ASP A 90 -1.98 -20.43 19.78
C ASP A 90 -2.34 -19.62 18.51
N LEU A 91 -2.10 -18.30 18.51
CA LEU A 91 -2.30 -17.46 17.31
C LEU A 91 -1.33 -17.84 16.19
N GLN A 92 -0.08 -18.15 16.52
CA GLN A 92 0.90 -18.59 15.53
C GLN A 92 0.49 -19.92 14.90
N GLU A 93 -0.04 -20.86 15.69
CA GLU A 93 -0.55 -22.15 15.20
C GLU A 93 -1.81 -21.98 14.35
N LEU A 94 -2.78 -21.19 14.82
CA LEU A 94 -4.05 -20.97 14.13
C LEU A 94 -3.85 -20.36 12.74
N PHE A 95 -2.90 -19.43 12.63
CA PHE A 95 -2.60 -18.75 11.38
C PHE A 95 -1.35 -19.28 10.67
N ALA A 96 -0.83 -20.45 11.05
CA ALA A 96 0.41 -21.02 10.48
C ALA A 96 0.32 -21.24 8.96
N ASN A 97 -0.88 -21.46 8.43
CA ASN A 97 -1.14 -21.63 7.00
C ASN A 97 -1.16 -20.31 6.21
N TYR A 98 -1.08 -19.17 6.90
CA TYR A 98 -1.03 -17.83 6.31
C TYR A 98 0.35 -17.22 6.51
N GLY A 99 0.74 -16.31 5.62
CA GLY A 99 2.01 -15.58 5.70
C GLY A 99 2.06 -14.54 6.82
N VAL A 100 1.84 -14.97 8.08
CA VAL A 100 1.92 -14.13 9.26
C VAL A 100 3.37 -13.74 9.55
N GLN A 101 3.61 -12.44 9.56
CA GLN A 101 4.91 -11.82 9.85
C GLN A 101 5.07 -11.57 11.36
N SER A 102 3.99 -11.24 12.06
CA SER A 102 3.97 -11.10 13.52
C SER A 102 2.57 -11.36 14.08
N ALA A 103 2.52 -11.84 15.32
CA ALA A 103 1.32 -12.02 16.11
C ALA A 103 1.58 -11.54 17.54
N SER A 104 0.61 -10.87 18.14
CA SER A 104 0.68 -10.41 19.53
C SER A 104 -0.70 -10.42 20.16
N VAL A 105 -0.81 -10.97 21.37
CA VAL A 105 -1.99 -10.77 22.22
C VAL A 105 -1.89 -9.40 22.90
N ASN A 106 -3.02 -8.73 23.05
CA ASN A 106 -3.09 -7.45 23.75
C ASN A 106 -3.43 -7.68 25.22
N TYR A 107 -2.58 -7.13 26.09
CA TYR A 107 -2.74 -7.16 27.53
C TYR A 107 -3.00 -5.75 28.05
N GLY A 108 -3.79 -5.64 29.12
CA GLY A 108 -3.96 -4.39 29.84
C GLY A 108 -2.78 -4.07 30.76
N GLU A 109 -2.86 -2.93 31.45
CA GLU A 109 -1.77 -2.40 32.26
C GLU A 109 -1.33 -3.32 33.42
N VAL A 110 -2.23 -4.17 33.92
CA VAL A 110 -1.94 -5.14 34.99
C VAL A 110 -1.65 -6.56 34.46
N GLY A 111 -1.42 -6.70 33.14
CA GLY A 111 -1.08 -7.96 32.50
C GLY A 111 -2.26 -8.89 32.23
N GLN A 112 -3.49 -8.43 32.44
CA GLN A 112 -4.71 -9.17 32.13
C GLN A 112 -4.97 -9.20 30.61
N PRO A 113 -5.41 -10.33 30.04
CA PRO A 113 -5.73 -10.42 28.62
C PRO A 113 -6.96 -9.57 28.28
N LEU A 114 -6.89 -8.76 27.22
CA LEU A 114 -8.00 -7.91 26.78
C LEU A 114 -9.01 -8.65 25.88
N GLY A 115 -8.77 -9.93 25.59
CA GLY A 115 -9.55 -10.67 24.60
C GLY A 115 -9.37 -10.13 23.17
N THR A 116 -8.27 -9.42 22.91
CA THR A 116 -7.92 -8.92 21.58
C THR A 116 -6.48 -9.26 21.23
N ALA A 117 -6.20 -9.33 19.94
CA ALA A 117 -4.86 -9.58 19.41
C ALA A 117 -4.66 -8.85 18.09
N ASP A 118 -3.40 -8.78 17.67
CA ASP A 118 -3.01 -8.21 16.40
C ASP A 118 -2.10 -9.17 15.64
N ILE A 119 -2.40 -9.34 14.37
CA ILE A 119 -1.55 -10.07 13.43
C ILE A 119 -1.15 -9.17 12.27
N VAL A 120 0.07 -9.33 11.78
CA VAL A 120 0.58 -8.61 10.60
C VAL A 120 0.89 -9.63 9.51
N LEU A 121 0.37 -9.38 8.31
CA LEU A 121 0.53 -10.26 7.16
C LEU A 121 0.41 -9.46 5.85
N THR A 122 0.67 -10.11 4.71
CA THR A 122 0.49 -9.46 3.41
C THR A 122 -0.99 -9.16 3.16
N LYS A 123 -1.28 -8.11 2.39
CA LYS A 123 -2.66 -7.79 1.99
C LYS A 123 -3.34 -8.98 1.31
N ARG A 124 -2.61 -9.72 0.47
CA ARG A 124 -3.14 -10.92 -0.18
C ARG A 124 -3.63 -11.95 0.83
N ASP A 125 -2.83 -12.24 1.85
CA ASP A 125 -3.18 -13.23 2.88
C ASP A 125 -4.23 -12.69 3.85
N ALA A 126 -4.22 -11.38 4.14
CA ALA A 126 -5.21 -10.71 4.98
C ALA A 126 -6.63 -10.94 4.47
N HIS A 127 -6.84 -10.85 3.16
CA HIS A 127 -8.14 -11.14 2.55
C HIS A 127 -8.58 -12.60 2.76
N ARG A 128 -7.65 -13.56 2.77
CA ARG A 128 -7.96 -14.98 3.01
C ARG A 128 -8.34 -15.19 4.47
N VAL A 129 -7.53 -14.67 5.40
CA VAL A 129 -7.82 -14.74 6.84
C VAL A 129 -9.20 -14.16 7.16
N LEU A 130 -9.53 -12.98 6.62
CA LEU A 130 -10.84 -12.37 6.84
C LEU A 130 -11.98 -13.21 6.26
N ASN A 131 -11.78 -13.86 5.11
CA ASN A 131 -12.80 -14.74 4.54
C ASN A 131 -13.02 -16.00 5.37
N ASP A 132 -11.95 -16.57 5.91
CA ASP A 132 -11.99 -17.88 6.56
C ASP A 132 -12.38 -17.79 8.04
N PHE A 133 -12.09 -16.68 8.72
CA PHE A 133 -12.28 -16.53 10.17
C PHE A 133 -13.34 -15.50 10.57
N HIS A 134 -13.85 -14.67 9.65
CA HIS A 134 -14.89 -13.72 10.00
C HIS A 134 -16.18 -14.45 10.36
N GLY A 135 -16.62 -14.28 11.61
CA GLY A 135 -17.82 -14.93 12.15
C GLY A 135 -17.62 -16.39 12.58
N VAL A 136 -16.37 -16.88 12.60
CA VAL A 136 -16.04 -18.21 13.13
C VAL A 136 -15.74 -18.10 14.62
N SER A 137 -16.44 -18.88 15.44
CA SER A 137 -16.15 -19.06 16.86
C SER A 137 -14.84 -19.86 17.00
N ILE A 138 -13.83 -19.27 17.62
CA ILE A 138 -12.48 -19.87 17.71
C ILE A 138 -12.34 -20.79 18.94
N ASP A 139 -13.32 -20.82 19.82
CA ASP A 139 -13.45 -21.84 20.85
C ASP A 139 -14.94 -22.06 21.11
N GLY A 140 -15.35 -23.32 21.23
CA GLY A 140 -16.72 -23.74 21.53
C GLY A 140 -16.81 -24.18 22.97
#